data_AF-A0A3D4QMI0-F1
#
_entry.id   AF-A0A3D4QMI0-F1
#
_cell.length_a   1.000
_cell.length_b   1.000
_cell.length_c   1.000
_cell.angle_alpha   90.00
_cell.angle_beta   90.00
_cell.angle_gamma   90.00
#
_symmetry.space_group_name_H-M   'P 1'
#
loop_
_entity.id
_entity.type
_entity.pdbx_description
1 polymer ?
#
loop_
_entity_poly.entity_id
_entity_poly.type
_entity_poly.pdbx_seq_one_letter_code
_entity_poly.pdbx_strand_id
1 'polypeptide(L)'
;MRPRKAACVLRTVYHRGGPPPPAWGIVCTLTRIRSPPAMSVPPSVIVWFRRDLRLADNPALVRAAATGRPVVPVFILDEDTPGLRPPGGASRWWLHHSLAALAGDLAARGSRLILRRGQAAVVLDALVAETGADTVLWNRCYDKGSVARDTEIKAGLRARGLQAESFNASLLTEPWEITTKAGGGYKVYTRFWQACRAAGDPPSPVAAPDSLPAPQAWPVSDDLAAWRLVPNAPDWAAGFSEHWIPGGQGARDRLEMFLDGAVTGYAAKRDFPGVAATSGLSAHLAWGDIGPRQVWAAAVKDAPAGEGRETFLKELVWREFAHHVLHHFPDLAERPMDAKFDAFPWMPDDGLLAAWRRGRTGYPIVDAGMREL
;
A
#
# COMPACT_ATOMS: atom_id res chain seq x y z
N MET A 1 35.57 38.42 13.33
CA MET A 1 34.13 38.72 13.15
C MET A 1 33.51 38.97 14.53
N ARG A 2 32.70 40.04 14.65
CA ARG A 2 32.26 40.67 15.91
C ARG A 2 31.43 39.74 16.81
N PRO A 3 31.60 39.74 18.15
CA PRO A 3 30.57 39.27 19.06
C PRO A 3 29.56 40.40 19.35
N ARG A 4 28.28 40.04 19.33
CA ARG A 4 27.13 40.93 19.53
C ARG A 4 27.04 41.39 20.99
N LYS A 5 26.81 42.70 21.18
CA LYS A 5 26.61 43.36 22.47
C LYS A 5 25.25 42.99 23.07
N ALA A 6 25.23 42.61 24.35
CA ALA A 6 24.01 42.61 25.17
C ALA A 6 23.77 44.02 25.70
N ALA A 7 22.58 44.57 25.46
CA ALA A 7 22.17 45.89 25.94
C ALA A 7 21.63 45.76 27.37
N CYS A 8 22.27 46.45 28.31
CA CYS A 8 21.77 46.66 29.67
C CYS A 8 21.17 48.07 29.74
N VAL A 9 19.88 48.17 30.03
CA VAL A 9 19.17 49.46 30.20
C VAL A 9 19.34 49.89 31.66
N LEU A 10 20.17 50.90 31.91
CA LEU A 10 20.30 51.55 33.21
C LEU A 10 19.50 52.87 33.19
N ARG A 11 18.47 52.95 34.04
CA ARG A 11 17.75 54.20 34.35
C ARG A 11 18.59 55.00 35.35
N THR A 12 19.03 56.19 34.96
CA THR A 12 19.74 57.14 35.82
C THR A 12 18.72 57.94 36.64
N VAL A 13 18.78 57.87 37.97
CA VAL A 13 18.13 58.82 38.88
C VAL A 13 19.23 59.61 39.60
N TYR A 14 19.27 60.91 39.37
CA TYR A 14 20.17 61.85 40.03
C TYR A 14 19.63 62.19 41.43
N HIS A 15 20.46 62.06 42.47
CA HIS A 15 20.32 62.83 43.71
C HIS A 15 21.68 63.32 44.20
N ARG A 16 21.71 64.60 44.59
CA ARG A 16 22.87 65.40 45.02
C ARG A 16 23.31 65.07 46.45
N GLY A 17 24.63 65.05 46.67
CA GLY A 17 25.28 65.44 47.93
C GLY A 17 25.42 64.36 49.02
N GLY A 18 26.59 63.73 49.10
CA GLY A 18 27.03 62.88 50.23
C GLY A 18 28.38 62.19 49.95
N PRO A 19 29.24 61.93 50.96
CA PRO A 19 30.57 61.35 50.77
C PRO A 19 30.51 59.86 50.33
N PRO A 20 31.56 59.33 49.67
CA PRO A 20 31.49 58.04 48.99
C PRO A 20 31.45 56.86 49.98
N PRO A 21 30.62 55.82 49.73
CA PRO A 21 30.64 54.59 50.53
C PRO A 21 31.76 53.61 50.09
N PRO A 22 32.14 52.65 50.94
CA PRO A 22 33.27 51.75 50.69
C PRO A 22 32.99 50.73 49.58
N ALA A 23 34.05 50.24 48.94
CA ALA A 23 34.02 49.34 47.79
C ALA A 23 33.32 48.01 48.11
N TRP A 24 32.17 47.77 47.48
CA TRP A 24 31.50 46.47 47.47
C TRP A 24 32.04 45.65 46.30
N GLY A 25 32.78 44.59 46.59
CA GLY A 25 33.19 43.60 45.61
C GLY A 25 31.96 42.86 45.06
N ILE A 26 31.71 43.01 43.77
CA ILE A 26 30.68 42.24 43.06
C ILE A 26 31.25 40.84 42.82
N VAL A 27 30.85 39.87 43.64
CA VAL A 27 31.03 38.45 43.32
C VAL A 27 30.04 38.12 42.19
N CYS A 28 30.54 38.07 40.96
CA CYS A 28 29.77 37.61 39.81
C CYS A 28 29.76 36.08 39.81
N THR A 29 28.77 35.48 40.48
CA THR A 29 28.52 34.04 40.38
C THR A 29 27.99 33.77 38.97
N LEU A 30 28.86 33.24 38.10
CA LEU A 30 28.46 32.68 36.81
C LEU A 30 27.61 31.43 37.06
N THR A 31 26.31 31.63 37.24
CA THR A 31 25.35 30.54 37.17
C THR A 31 25.40 30.02 35.74
N ARG A 32 26.06 28.87 35.52
CA ARG A 32 25.95 28.14 34.25
C ARG A 32 24.47 27.88 34.02
N ILE A 33 23.86 28.63 33.10
CA ILE A 33 22.59 28.25 32.51
C ILE A 33 22.90 26.95 31.78
N ARG A 34 22.51 25.81 32.36
CA ARG A 34 22.50 24.53 31.66
C ARG A 34 21.63 24.74 30.44
N SER A 35 22.23 24.67 29.25
CA SER A 35 21.47 24.49 28.02
C SER A 35 20.49 23.31 28.25
N PRO A 36 19.21 23.44 27.86
CA PRO A 36 18.32 22.29 27.89
C PRO A 36 18.99 21.14 27.12
N PRO A 37 18.83 19.88 27.56
CA PRO A 37 19.33 18.75 26.78
C PRO A 37 18.79 18.92 25.35
N ALA A 38 19.67 18.79 24.35
CA ALA A 38 19.25 18.77 22.96
C ALA A 38 18.16 17.69 22.86
N MET A 39 16.92 18.10 22.58
CA MET A 39 15.84 17.13 22.40
C MET A 39 16.28 16.24 21.23
N SER A 40 16.66 15.00 21.52
CA SER A 40 17.01 14.02 20.51
C SER A 40 15.78 13.86 19.63
N VAL A 41 15.89 14.23 18.35
CA VAL A 41 14.81 14.04 17.38
C VAL A 41 14.47 12.54 17.40
N PRO A 42 13.21 12.16 17.66
CA PRO A 42 12.84 10.76 17.71
C PRO A 42 13.11 10.10 16.34
N PRO A 43 13.61 8.86 16.31
CA PRO A 43 13.88 8.16 15.06
C PRO A 43 12.60 8.02 14.24
N SER A 44 12.74 8.16 12.93
CA SER A 44 11.61 8.06 12.00
C SER A 44 11.12 6.60 11.88
N VAL A 45 9.87 6.43 11.45
CA VAL A 45 9.28 5.15 11.07
C VAL A 45 9.06 5.14 9.56
N ILE A 46 9.68 4.21 8.85
CA ILE A 46 9.45 4.01 7.42
C ILE A 46 8.19 3.16 7.25
N VAL A 47 7.26 3.61 6.40
CA VAL A 47 6.11 2.81 5.96
C VAL A 47 6.26 2.52 4.47
N TRP A 48 6.51 1.26 4.13
CA TRP A 48 6.76 0.85 2.76
C TRP A 48 5.49 0.33 2.07
N PHE A 49 4.96 1.16 1.18
CA PHE A 49 3.81 0.91 0.32
C PHE A 49 4.18 0.11 -0.93
N ARG A 50 3.30 -0.81 -1.32
CA ARG A 50 3.40 -1.68 -2.50
C ARG A 50 2.02 -1.88 -3.12
N ARG A 51 1.29 -2.94 -2.74
CA ARG A 51 -0.05 -3.28 -3.25
C ARG A 51 -1.15 -2.94 -2.24
N ASP A 52 -0.97 -1.80 -1.59
CA ASP A 52 -1.74 -1.30 -0.45
C ASP A 52 -1.79 0.23 -0.49
N LEU A 53 -2.00 0.80 -1.68
CA LEU A 53 -1.93 2.24 -1.99
C LEU A 53 -3.12 3.05 -1.43
N ARG A 54 -3.33 2.95 -0.12
CA ARG A 54 -4.42 3.60 0.62
C ARG A 54 -4.02 3.91 2.05
N LEU A 55 -4.74 4.87 2.65
CA LEU A 55 -4.53 5.27 4.05
C LEU A 55 -5.48 4.55 5.03
N ALA A 56 -6.73 4.35 4.63
CA ALA A 56 -7.71 3.62 5.43
C ALA A 56 -7.46 2.12 5.39
N ASP A 57 -7.79 1.40 6.46
CA ASP A 57 -7.58 -0.04 6.61
C ASP A 57 -6.16 -0.47 6.22
N ASN A 58 -5.17 0.34 6.63
CA ASN A 58 -3.75 0.10 6.41
C ASN A 58 -3.04 -0.11 7.77
N PRO A 59 -2.90 -1.37 8.24
CA PRO A 59 -2.34 -1.65 9.56
C PRO A 59 -0.89 -1.19 9.74
N ALA A 60 -0.04 -1.26 8.71
CA ALA A 60 1.32 -0.73 8.77
C ALA A 60 1.32 0.78 9.04
N LEU A 61 0.46 1.53 8.34
CA LEU A 61 0.33 2.98 8.51
C LEU A 61 -0.28 3.34 9.88
N VAL A 62 -1.33 2.62 10.30
CA VAL A 62 -1.96 2.80 11.62
C VAL A 62 -0.95 2.52 12.74
N ARG A 63 -0.15 1.45 12.60
CA ARG A 63 0.91 1.13 13.55
C ARG A 63 1.97 2.22 13.61
N ALA A 64 2.38 2.77 12.47
CA ALA A 64 3.33 3.88 12.41
C ALA A 64 2.80 5.13 13.11
N ALA A 65 1.58 5.53 12.77
CA ALA A 65 0.91 6.70 13.35
C ALA A 65 0.76 6.58 14.87
N ALA A 66 0.41 5.39 15.38
CA ALA A 66 0.26 5.12 16.80
C ALA A 66 1.56 5.29 17.61
N THR A 67 2.73 5.34 16.97
CA THR A 67 3.99 5.61 17.66
C THR A 67 4.18 7.09 18.02
N GLY A 68 3.44 8.01 17.38
CA GLY A 68 3.65 9.45 17.52
C GLY A 68 4.99 9.97 16.97
N ARG A 69 5.78 9.11 16.33
CA ARG A 69 7.08 9.44 15.73
C ARG A 69 6.91 9.94 14.29
N PRO A 70 7.89 10.68 13.74
CA PRO A 70 7.93 11.02 12.33
C PRO A 70 7.74 9.80 11.42
N VAL A 71 6.85 9.89 10.44
CA VAL A 71 6.55 8.81 9.50
C VAL A 71 7.07 9.19 8.11
N VAL A 72 7.78 8.26 7.47
CA VAL A 72 8.27 8.37 6.09
C VAL A 72 7.55 7.33 5.22
N PRO A 73 6.43 7.70 4.59
CA PRO A 73 5.79 6.87 3.56
C PRO A 73 6.70 6.75 2.35
N VAL A 74 6.98 5.51 1.92
CA VAL A 74 7.79 5.24 0.73
C VAL A 74 7.11 4.24 -0.19
N PHE A 75 7.14 4.51 -1.50
CA PHE A 75 6.92 3.51 -2.54
C PHE A 75 8.22 3.27 -3.29
N ILE A 76 8.56 2.00 -3.49
CA ILE A 76 9.77 1.57 -4.21
C ILE A 76 9.32 0.86 -5.49
N LEU A 77 9.66 1.42 -6.65
CA LEU A 77 9.52 0.75 -7.93
C LEU A 77 10.66 -0.28 -8.06
N ASP A 78 10.38 -1.48 -7.57
CA ASP A 78 11.31 -2.60 -7.50
C ASP A 78 11.07 -3.55 -8.68
N GLU A 79 11.88 -3.39 -9.73
CA GLU A 79 11.86 -4.22 -10.94
C GLU A 79 13.17 -5.01 -11.11
N ASP A 80 14.10 -4.81 -10.18
CA ASP A 80 15.48 -5.30 -10.25
C ASP A 80 15.71 -6.47 -9.29
N THR A 81 14.82 -6.69 -8.31
CA THR A 81 14.91 -7.84 -7.40
C THR A 81 14.55 -9.14 -8.14
N PRO A 82 15.44 -10.15 -8.15
CA PRO A 82 15.16 -11.43 -8.79
C PRO A 82 13.91 -12.13 -8.25
N GLY A 83 13.15 -12.77 -9.14
CA GLY A 83 11.94 -13.51 -8.78
C GLY A 83 10.67 -12.67 -8.65
N LEU A 84 10.76 -11.33 -8.75
CA LEU A 84 9.58 -10.48 -8.86
C LEU A 84 9.04 -10.46 -10.29
N ARG A 85 7.71 -10.55 -10.41
CA ARG A 85 7.03 -10.33 -11.69
C ARG A 85 6.81 -8.83 -11.90
N PRO A 86 7.39 -8.22 -12.95
CA PRO A 86 7.20 -6.79 -13.20
C PRO A 86 5.76 -6.49 -13.64
N PRO A 87 5.23 -5.29 -13.35
CA PRO A 87 3.92 -4.87 -13.82
C PRO A 87 3.92 -4.68 -15.36
N GLY A 88 2.85 -5.17 -15.99
CA GLY A 88 2.58 -4.93 -17.43
C GLY A 88 2.14 -3.49 -17.71
N GLY A 89 2.00 -3.11 -18.98
CA GLY A 89 1.71 -1.74 -19.41
C GLY A 89 0.48 -1.11 -18.73
N ALA A 90 -0.68 -1.77 -18.78
CA ALA A 90 -1.91 -1.28 -18.14
C ALA A 90 -1.77 -1.16 -16.61
N SER A 91 -1.02 -2.09 -16.01
CA SER A 91 -0.74 -2.10 -14.58
C SER A 91 0.16 -0.92 -14.17
N ARG A 92 1.13 -0.53 -15.02
CA ARG A 92 1.97 0.67 -14.82
C ARG A 92 1.17 1.97 -14.99
N TRP A 93 0.29 2.05 -15.98
CA TRP A 93 -0.61 3.19 -16.14
C TRP A 93 -1.46 3.37 -14.89
N TRP A 94 -2.05 2.29 -14.37
CA TRP A 94 -2.82 2.31 -13.13
C TRP A 94 -1.97 2.76 -11.95
N LEU A 95 -0.78 2.15 -11.79
CA LEU A 95 0.16 2.47 -10.71
C LEU A 95 0.52 3.95 -10.70
N HIS A 96 0.78 4.56 -11.85
CA HIS A 96 1.10 5.98 -11.95
C HIS A 96 0.01 6.84 -11.30
N HIS A 97 -1.24 6.64 -11.71
CA HIS A 97 -2.36 7.43 -11.21
C HIS A 97 -2.69 7.12 -9.74
N SER A 98 -2.60 5.86 -9.31
CA SER A 98 -2.77 5.50 -7.89
C SER A 98 -1.69 6.13 -7.00
N LEU A 99 -0.43 6.20 -7.44
CA LEU A 99 0.65 6.86 -6.68
C LEU A 99 0.43 8.37 -6.59
N ALA A 100 -0.01 9.00 -7.67
CA ALA A 100 -0.35 10.42 -7.68
C ALA A 100 -1.50 10.71 -6.70
N ALA A 101 -2.55 9.89 -6.70
CA ALA A 101 -3.67 10.00 -5.78
C ALA A 101 -3.23 9.79 -4.31
N LEU A 102 -2.44 8.75 -4.03
CA LEU A 102 -1.91 8.49 -2.70
C LEU A 102 -1.02 9.64 -2.18
N ALA A 103 -0.19 10.22 -3.06
CA ALA A 103 0.63 11.38 -2.71
C ALA A 103 -0.23 12.58 -2.31
N GLY A 104 -1.34 12.83 -3.02
CA GLY A 104 -2.32 13.84 -2.65
C GLY A 104 -2.99 13.57 -1.30
N ASP A 105 -3.42 12.32 -1.06
CA ASP A 105 -4.05 11.89 0.19
C ASP A 105 -3.11 12.05 1.41
N LEU A 106 -1.81 11.79 1.22
CA LEU A 106 -0.77 11.98 2.23
C LEU A 106 -0.48 13.47 2.48
N ALA A 107 -0.39 14.27 1.42
CA ALA A 107 -0.16 15.72 1.52
C ALA A 107 -1.29 16.42 2.29
N ALA A 108 -2.55 16.01 2.08
CA ALA A 108 -3.70 16.51 2.82
C ALA A 108 -3.62 16.25 4.34
N ARG A 109 -2.76 15.33 4.78
CA ARG A 109 -2.53 14.95 6.19
C ARG A 109 -1.17 15.41 6.72
N GLY A 110 -0.54 16.36 6.04
CA GLY A 110 0.76 16.92 6.42
C GLY A 110 1.95 15.97 6.17
N SER A 111 1.76 14.92 5.36
CA SER A 111 2.79 13.95 5.02
C SER A 111 3.22 14.07 3.56
N ARG A 112 4.07 13.15 3.10
CA ARG A 112 4.58 13.10 1.73
C ARG A 112 4.88 11.67 1.33
N LEU A 113 4.56 11.31 0.09
CA LEU A 113 5.02 10.05 -0.50
C LEU A 113 6.44 10.21 -1.03
N ILE A 114 7.35 9.38 -0.54
CA ILE A 114 8.72 9.28 -1.06
C ILE A 114 8.76 8.21 -2.14
N LEU A 115 9.28 8.58 -3.31
CA LEU A 115 9.44 7.69 -4.44
C LEU A 115 10.92 7.30 -4.59
N ARG A 116 11.17 6.01 -4.75
CA ARG A 116 12.49 5.44 -5.05
C ARG A 116 12.34 4.36 -6.11
N ARG A 117 13.42 4.09 -6.85
CA ARG A 117 13.53 2.97 -7.77
C ARG A 117 14.75 2.12 -7.42
N GLY A 118 14.63 0.81 -7.60
CA GLY A 118 15.72 -0.15 -7.42
C GLY A 118 15.35 -1.32 -6.52
N GLN A 119 16.32 -2.19 -6.23
CA GLN A 119 16.15 -3.30 -5.31
C GLN A 119 15.73 -2.82 -3.93
N ALA A 120 14.61 -3.34 -3.40
CA ALA A 120 14.02 -2.82 -2.17
C ALA A 120 14.97 -2.89 -0.97
N ALA A 121 15.80 -3.94 -0.85
CA ALA A 121 16.77 -4.06 0.23
C ALA A 121 17.77 -2.90 0.25
N VAL A 122 18.37 -2.59 -0.90
CA VAL A 122 19.35 -1.50 -1.07
C VAL A 122 18.70 -0.14 -0.79
N VAL A 123 17.50 0.07 -1.32
CA VAL A 123 16.77 1.33 -1.15
C VAL A 123 16.36 1.55 0.31
N LEU A 124 15.84 0.53 0.98
CA LEU A 124 15.45 0.62 2.39
C LEU A 124 16.68 0.87 3.28
N ASP A 125 17.82 0.24 2.99
CA ASP A 125 19.07 0.50 3.71
C ASP A 125 19.53 1.95 3.55
N ALA A 126 19.47 2.49 2.34
CA ALA A 126 19.79 3.89 2.08
C ALA A 126 18.83 4.83 2.83
N LEU A 127 17.53 4.53 2.84
CA LEU A 127 16.53 5.34 3.55
C LEU A 127 16.70 5.27 5.07
N VAL A 128 17.03 4.11 5.63
CA VAL A 128 17.35 3.95 7.06
C VAL A 128 18.54 4.83 7.42
N ALA A 129 19.60 4.82 6.62
CA ALA A 129 20.77 5.65 6.83
C ALA A 129 20.48 7.16 6.67
N GLU A 130 19.68 7.54 5.67
CA GLU A 130 19.31 8.93 5.37
C GLU A 130 18.40 9.54 6.45
N THR A 131 17.47 8.75 6.98
CA THR A 131 16.41 9.24 7.89
C THR A 131 16.67 8.96 9.37
N GLY A 132 17.66 8.12 9.68
CA GLY A 132 17.88 7.60 11.03
C GLY A 132 16.73 6.73 11.54
N ALA A 133 15.94 6.15 10.65
CA ALA A 133 14.81 5.31 11.03
C ALA A 133 15.29 4.04 11.72
N ASP A 134 14.67 3.71 12.86
CA ASP A 134 14.91 2.46 13.58
C ASP A 134 13.85 1.40 13.30
N THR A 135 12.78 1.77 12.58
CA THR A 135 11.59 0.96 12.35
C THR A 135 11.17 1.00 10.89
N VAL A 136 10.94 -0.17 10.29
CA VAL A 136 10.37 -0.32 8.94
C VAL A 136 9.12 -1.18 9.02
N LEU A 137 7.98 -0.64 8.58
CA LEU A 137 6.67 -1.28 8.64
C LEU A 137 6.08 -1.44 7.23
N TRP A 138 5.40 -2.55 6.98
CA TRP A 138 4.82 -2.81 5.67
C TRP A 138 3.65 -3.79 5.72
N ASN A 139 2.82 -3.86 4.68
CA ASN A 139 1.76 -4.87 4.58
C ASN A 139 2.18 -6.05 3.68
N ARG A 140 1.79 -7.27 4.01
CA ARG A 140 2.25 -8.50 3.33
C ARG A 140 1.80 -8.57 1.86
N CYS A 141 2.69 -9.10 1.02
CA CYS A 141 2.39 -9.63 -0.31
C CYS A 141 2.62 -11.15 -0.27
N TYR A 142 1.90 -11.92 -1.09
CA TYR A 142 1.77 -13.38 -0.92
C TYR A 142 2.35 -14.19 -2.08
N ASP A 143 2.82 -13.55 -3.16
CA ASP A 143 3.53 -14.27 -4.21
C ASP A 143 4.94 -14.68 -3.76
N LYS A 144 5.45 -15.78 -4.33
CA LYS A 144 6.72 -16.40 -3.96
C LYS A 144 7.89 -15.41 -3.94
N GLY A 145 8.00 -14.57 -4.98
CA GLY A 145 9.06 -13.58 -5.10
C GLY A 145 8.99 -12.52 -3.99
N SER A 146 7.81 -11.94 -3.77
CA SER A 146 7.60 -10.97 -2.69
C SER A 146 7.85 -11.57 -1.30
N VAL A 147 7.41 -12.82 -1.05
CA VAL A 147 7.64 -13.49 0.23
C VAL A 147 9.13 -13.71 0.48
N ALA A 148 9.88 -14.16 -0.53
CA ALA A 148 11.32 -14.36 -0.42
C ALA A 148 12.05 -13.04 -0.11
N ARG A 149 11.77 -11.99 -0.89
CA ARG A 149 12.33 -10.65 -0.69
C ARG A 149 12.00 -10.09 0.70
N ASP A 150 10.73 -10.11 1.10
CA ASP A 150 10.29 -9.54 2.38
C ASP A 150 10.88 -10.33 3.57
N THR A 151 11.11 -11.64 3.42
CA THR A 151 11.76 -12.48 4.43
C THR A 151 13.23 -12.09 4.62
N GLU A 152 13.97 -11.95 3.51
CA GLU A 152 15.38 -11.56 3.54
C GLU A 152 15.56 -10.16 4.12
N ILE A 153 14.79 -9.17 3.65
CA ILE A 153 14.81 -7.80 4.15
C ILE A 153 14.52 -7.75 5.65
N LYS A 154 13.48 -8.46 6.12
CA LYS A 154 13.13 -8.49 7.54
C LYS A 154 14.24 -9.09 8.39
N ALA A 155 14.85 -10.19 7.93
CA ALA A 155 15.96 -10.82 8.64
C ALA A 155 17.18 -9.89 8.71
N GLY A 156 17.55 -9.25 7.60
CA GLY A 156 18.68 -8.32 7.51
C GLY A 156 18.51 -7.05 8.34
N LEU A 157 17.30 -6.48 8.40
CA LEU A 157 16.98 -5.34 9.27
C LEU A 157 17.11 -5.74 10.76
N ARG A 158 16.49 -6.87 11.16
CA ARG A 158 16.51 -7.34 12.56
C ARG A 158 17.91 -7.72 13.04
N ALA A 159 18.73 -8.31 12.18
CA ALA A 159 20.12 -8.64 12.51
C ALA A 159 20.97 -7.40 12.88
N ARG A 160 20.57 -6.21 12.39
CA ARG A 160 21.19 -4.91 12.73
C ARG A 160 20.52 -4.19 13.89
N GLY A 161 19.57 -4.83 14.58
CA GLY A 161 18.84 -4.26 15.72
C GLY A 161 17.67 -3.34 15.34
N LEU A 162 17.29 -3.28 14.06
CA LEU A 162 16.14 -2.49 13.61
C LEU A 162 14.83 -3.25 13.81
N GLN A 163 13.75 -2.52 14.08
CA GLN A 163 12.41 -3.08 14.12
C GLN A 163 11.86 -3.24 12.71
N ALA A 164 11.43 -4.45 12.38
CA ALA A 164 10.82 -4.78 11.09
C ALA A 164 9.58 -5.65 11.31
N GLU A 165 8.42 -5.11 10.96
CA GLU A 165 7.11 -5.75 11.16
C GLU A 165 6.27 -5.70 9.89
N SER A 166 5.44 -6.72 9.68
CA SER A 166 4.57 -6.82 8.52
C SER A 166 3.17 -7.28 8.90
N PHE A 167 2.13 -6.75 8.25
CA PHE A 167 0.73 -6.97 8.64
C PHE A 167 -0.16 -7.46 7.49
N ASN A 168 -1.33 -8.03 7.81
CA ASN A 168 -2.35 -8.36 6.81
C ASN A 168 -3.18 -7.14 6.41
N ALA A 169 -2.98 -6.63 5.20
CA ALA A 169 -3.85 -5.60 4.62
C ALA A 169 -4.55 -6.03 3.33
N SER A 170 -4.03 -7.06 2.68
CA SER A 170 -4.45 -7.43 1.33
C SER A 170 -5.53 -8.51 1.35
N LEU A 171 -5.78 -9.16 2.48
CA LEU A 171 -6.70 -10.29 2.62
C LEU A 171 -7.69 -10.06 3.76
N LEU A 172 -8.83 -10.75 3.71
CA LEU A 172 -9.80 -10.82 4.79
C LEU A 172 -9.24 -11.63 5.97
N THR A 173 -8.53 -12.71 5.65
CA THR A 173 -7.96 -13.67 6.62
C THR A 173 -6.62 -14.16 6.06
N GLU A 174 -5.68 -14.55 6.92
CA GLU A 174 -4.41 -15.07 6.42
C GLU A 174 -4.59 -16.45 5.76
N PRO A 175 -3.85 -16.78 4.69
CA PRO A 175 -4.06 -18.01 3.93
C PRO A 175 -3.71 -19.27 4.74
N TRP A 176 -2.91 -19.15 5.82
CA TRP A 176 -2.61 -20.26 6.72
C TRP A 176 -3.62 -20.42 7.87
N GLU A 177 -4.57 -19.50 8.05
CA GLU A 177 -5.56 -19.57 9.15
C GLU A 177 -6.73 -20.48 8.78
N ILE A 178 -7.10 -20.56 7.49
CA ILE A 178 -8.21 -21.41 7.01
C ILE A 178 -7.66 -22.75 6.51
N THR A 179 -7.59 -23.74 7.40
CA THR A 179 -7.07 -25.07 7.09
C THR A 179 -8.15 -26.15 7.14
N THR A 180 -7.91 -27.23 6.41
CA THR A 180 -8.68 -28.47 6.54
C THR A 180 -8.45 -29.10 7.92
N LYS A 181 -9.35 -29.99 8.36
CA LYS A 181 -9.16 -30.75 9.62
C LYS A 181 -7.86 -31.56 9.67
N ALA A 182 -7.25 -31.86 8.51
CA ALA A 182 -5.99 -32.58 8.40
C ALA A 182 -4.75 -31.66 8.38
N GLY A 183 -4.90 -30.34 8.57
CA GLY A 183 -3.78 -29.39 8.64
C GLY A 183 -3.23 -28.90 7.30
N GLY A 184 -3.89 -29.22 6.18
CA GLY A 184 -3.52 -28.75 4.83
C GLY A 184 -4.50 -27.71 4.26
N GLY A 185 -4.12 -27.09 3.14
CA GLY A 185 -4.96 -26.11 2.44
C GLY A 185 -6.13 -26.71 1.65
N TYR A 186 -7.19 -25.93 1.46
CA TYR A 186 -8.31 -26.31 0.61
C TYR A 186 -7.95 -26.25 -0.88
N LYS A 187 -8.40 -27.26 -1.64
CA LYS A 187 -8.33 -27.30 -3.12
C LYS A 187 -9.68 -27.10 -3.80
N VAL A 188 -10.77 -27.11 -3.03
CA VAL A 188 -12.14 -26.99 -3.53
C VAL A 188 -12.78 -25.76 -2.90
N TYR A 189 -13.17 -24.81 -3.74
CA TYR A 189 -13.73 -23.52 -3.31
C TYR A 189 -14.92 -23.66 -2.37
N THR A 190 -15.91 -24.50 -2.70
CA THR A 190 -17.13 -24.63 -1.88
C THR A 190 -16.82 -25.01 -0.43
N ARG A 191 -15.79 -25.85 -0.21
CA ARG A 191 -15.35 -26.25 1.14
C ARG A 191 -14.58 -25.12 1.84
N PHE A 192 -13.77 -24.37 1.10
CA PHE A 192 -13.07 -23.19 1.60
C PHE A 192 -14.07 -22.11 2.03
N TRP A 193 -15.05 -21.77 1.18
CA TRP A 193 -16.13 -20.84 1.50
C TRP A 193 -16.88 -21.22 2.79
N GLN A 194 -17.25 -22.50 2.93
CA GLN A 194 -17.89 -23.00 4.16
C GLN A 194 -17.01 -22.80 5.39
N ALA A 195 -15.69 -23.03 5.27
CA ALA A 195 -14.75 -22.83 6.35
C ALA A 195 -14.59 -21.34 6.71
N CYS A 196 -14.48 -20.46 5.73
CA CYS A 196 -14.45 -19.00 5.96
C CYS A 196 -15.71 -18.52 6.68
N ARG A 197 -16.90 -18.96 6.25
CA ARG A 197 -18.15 -18.61 6.93
C ARG A 197 -18.24 -19.15 8.35
N ALA A 198 -17.71 -20.34 8.60
CA ALA A 198 -17.65 -20.91 9.95
C ALA A 198 -16.64 -20.19 10.87
N ALA A 199 -15.59 -19.58 10.30
CA ALA A 199 -14.61 -18.78 11.04
C ALA A 199 -15.18 -17.42 11.50
N GLY A 200 -16.32 -16.99 10.93
CA GLY A 200 -16.99 -15.74 11.27
C GLY A 200 -16.72 -14.62 10.26
N ASP A 201 -17.26 -13.44 10.55
CA ASP A 201 -17.04 -12.27 9.72
C ASP A 201 -15.61 -11.72 9.91
N PRO A 202 -14.99 -11.18 8.85
CA PRO A 202 -13.65 -10.63 8.92
C PRO A 202 -13.58 -9.41 9.86
N PRO A 203 -12.38 -9.06 10.36
CA PRO A 203 -12.20 -7.88 11.19
C PRO A 203 -12.73 -6.61 10.51
N SER A 204 -13.36 -5.73 11.29
CA SER A 204 -13.79 -4.43 10.80
C SER A 204 -12.61 -3.60 10.30
N PRO A 205 -12.76 -2.87 9.18
CA PRO A 205 -11.71 -1.99 8.68
C PRO A 205 -11.43 -0.85 9.67
N VAL A 206 -10.17 -0.45 9.76
CA VAL A 206 -9.74 0.66 10.62
C VAL A 206 -9.76 1.97 9.83
N ALA A 207 -10.14 3.08 10.47
CA ALA A 207 -10.08 4.41 9.85
C ALA A 207 -8.65 4.81 9.48
N ALA A 208 -8.51 5.70 8.49
CA ALA A 208 -7.22 6.32 8.20
C ALA A 208 -6.79 7.22 9.37
N PRO A 209 -5.48 7.34 9.66
CA PRO A 209 -5.01 8.35 10.60
C PRO A 209 -5.39 9.77 10.14
N ASP A 210 -5.80 10.61 11.08
CA ASP A 210 -6.17 12.02 10.80
C ASP A 210 -4.95 12.87 10.43
N SER A 211 -3.79 12.55 10.99
CA SER A 211 -2.51 13.18 10.69
C SER A 211 -1.36 12.20 10.81
N LEU A 212 -0.25 12.50 10.14
CA LEU A 212 1.00 11.75 10.25
C LEU A 212 2.11 12.74 10.63
N PRO A 213 2.81 12.55 11.76
CA PRO A 213 3.93 13.41 12.10
C PRO A 213 4.99 13.39 11.00
N ALA A 214 5.38 14.55 10.49
CA ALA A 214 6.39 14.66 9.44
C ALA A 214 7.81 14.69 10.03
N PRO A 215 8.82 14.17 9.32
CA PRO A 215 10.22 14.39 9.67
C PRO A 215 10.59 15.87 9.47
N GLN A 216 11.60 16.34 10.22
CA GLN A 216 12.12 17.71 10.05
C GLN A 216 12.74 17.93 8.66
N ALA A 217 13.39 16.88 8.14
CA ALA A 217 13.92 16.84 6.79
C ALA A 217 13.34 15.62 6.07
N TRP A 218 12.68 15.86 4.95
CA TRP A 218 12.25 14.77 4.07
C TRP A 218 13.46 14.19 3.34
N PRO A 219 13.54 12.87 3.18
CA PRO A 219 14.52 12.29 2.29
C PRO A 219 14.28 12.79 0.86
N VAL A 220 15.29 12.60 -0.01
CA VAL A 220 15.17 12.87 -1.45
C VAL A 220 13.95 12.11 -2.00
N SER A 221 13.40 12.47 -3.15
CA SER A 221 12.35 11.69 -3.82
C SER A 221 12.55 11.76 -5.31
N ASP A 222 12.30 10.64 -5.99
CA ASP A 222 12.18 10.63 -7.44
C ASP A 222 10.96 11.47 -7.86
N ASP A 223 11.01 11.96 -9.10
CA ASP A 223 9.85 12.50 -9.81
C ASP A 223 9.08 11.35 -10.48
N LEU A 224 7.79 11.22 -10.17
CA LEU A 224 6.93 10.19 -10.74
C LEU A 224 6.84 10.27 -12.27
N ALA A 225 6.88 11.48 -12.85
CA ALA A 225 6.85 11.66 -14.30
C ALA A 225 8.10 11.06 -14.97
N ALA A 226 9.24 11.11 -14.28
CA ALA A 226 10.50 10.55 -14.79
C ALA A 226 10.48 9.02 -14.88
N TRP A 227 9.59 8.33 -14.17
CA TRP A 227 9.44 6.87 -14.26
C TRP A 227 8.78 6.39 -15.55
N ARG A 228 8.15 7.28 -16.33
CA ARG A 228 7.53 6.98 -17.65
C ARG A 228 6.61 5.75 -17.61
N LEU A 229 5.78 5.68 -16.56
CA LEU A 229 4.85 4.56 -16.35
C LEU A 229 3.59 4.63 -17.22
N VAL A 230 3.30 5.81 -17.79
CA VAL A 230 2.21 6.03 -18.75
C VAL A 230 2.77 6.03 -20.18
N PRO A 231 2.06 5.42 -21.16
CA PRO A 231 2.45 5.49 -22.56
C PRO A 231 2.28 6.91 -23.12
N ASN A 232 3.02 7.23 -24.19
CA ASN A 232 2.98 8.57 -24.80
C ASN A 232 2.80 8.54 -26.33
N ALA A 233 3.55 7.72 -27.07
CA ALA A 233 3.59 7.74 -28.52
C ALA A 233 3.74 6.31 -29.11
N PRO A 234 2.62 5.63 -29.45
CA PRO A 234 1.23 6.05 -29.24
C PRO A 234 0.79 5.91 -27.78
N ASP A 235 -0.06 6.83 -27.32
CA ASP A 235 -0.83 6.64 -26.08
C ASP A 235 -1.95 5.63 -26.35
N TRP A 236 -1.60 4.34 -26.25
CA TRP A 236 -2.56 3.24 -26.37
C TRP A 236 -3.55 3.19 -25.20
N ALA A 237 -3.32 3.96 -24.12
CA ALA A 237 -4.16 4.02 -22.94
C ALA A 237 -5.06 5.27 -22.88
N ALA A 238 -5.13 6.08 -23.96
CA ALA A 238 -5.85 7.35 -23.97
C ALA A 238 -7.32 7.24 -23.53
N GLY A 239 -8.00 6.14 -23.86
CA GLY A 239 -9.40 5.90 -23.44
C GLY A 239 -9.56 5.37 -22.01
N PHE A 240 -8.48 5.02 -21.30
CA PHE A 240 -8.61 4.41 -19.97
C PHE A 240 -9.21 5.37 -18.95
N SER A 241 -8.87 6.66 -19.02
CA SER A 241 -9.41 7.68 -18.09
C SER A 241 -10.91 7.93 -18.26
N GLU A 242 -11.51 7.48 -19.35
CA GLU A 242 -12.98 7.54 -19.55
C GLU A 242 -13.71 6.47 -18.74
N HIS A 243 -13.02 5.37 -18.40
CA HIS A 243 -13.62 4.21 -17.72
C HIS A 243 -13.07 3.98 -16.31
N TRP A 244 -11.86 4.46 -16.03
CA TRP A 244 -11.09 4.14 -14.84
C TRP A 244 -10.54 5.40 -14.17
N ILE A 245 -10.75 5.49 -12.86
CA ILE A 245 -10.18 6.53 -12.00
C ILE A 245 -9.35 5.80 -10.91
N PRO A 246 -8.06 5.51 -11.14
CA PRO A 246 -7.22 4.85 -10.15
C PRO A 246 -7.08 5.62 -8.83
N GLY A 247 -6.77 4.92 -7.75
CA GLY A 247 -6.58 5.50 -6.42
C GLY A 247 -7.79 5.35 -5.49
N GLY A 248 -7.60 5.73 -4.23
CA GLY A 248 -8.53 5.42 -3.16
C GLY A 248 -9.90 6.06 -3.28
N GLN A 249 -10.01 7.28 -3.85
CA GLN A 249 -11.30 7.92 -4.07
C GLN A 249 -12.10 7.22 -5.17
N GLY A 250 -11.50 6.98 -6.34
CA GLY A 250 -12.18 6.25 -7.42
C GLY A 250 -12.61 4.84 -7.00
N ALA A 251 -11.84 4.18 -6.13
CA ALA A 251 -12.22 2.89 -5.55
C ALA A 251 -13.51 2.98 -4.70
N ARG A 252 -13.66 4.05 -3.90
CA ARG A 252 -14.84 4.29 -3.07
C ARG A 252 -16.05 4.63 -3.93
N ASP A 253 -15.90 5.55 -4.89
CA ASP A 253 -16.98 5.96 -5.79
C ASP A 253 -17.50 4.76 -6.60
N ARG A 254 -16.59 3.90 -7.07
CA ARG A 254 -16.94 2.67 -7.80
C ARG A 254 -17.69 1.67 -6.92
N LEU A 255 -17.27 1.53 -5.66
CA LEU A 255 -17.94 0.65 -4.70
C LEU A 255 -19.35 1.17 -4.39
N GLU A 256 -19.49 2.45 -4.05
CA GLU A 256 -20.78 3.09 -3.75
C GLU A 256 -21.76 2.93 -4.92
N MET A 257 -21.34 3.28 -6.14
CA MET A 257 -22.15 3.11 -7.35
C MET A 257 -22.61 1.65 -7.55
N PHE A 258 -21.76 0.67 -7.25
CA PHE A 258 -22.12 -0.75 -7.36
C PHE A 258 -23.14 -1.18 -6.29
N LEU A 259 -22.94 -0.76 -5.04
CA LEU A 259 -23.80 -1.11 -3.91
C LEU A 259 -25.18 -0.45 -4.02
N ASP A 260 -25.26 0.76 -4.57
CA ASP A 260 -26.53 1.49 -4.76
C ASP A 260 -27.35 1.00 -5.95
N GLY A 261 -26.79 0.14 -6.80
CA GLY A 261 -27.43 -0.30 -8.04
C GLY A 261 -27.24 -1.78 -8.33
N ALA A 262 -26.16 -2.10 -9.03
CA ALA A 262 -25.96 -3.39 -9.67
C ALA A 262 -25.92 -4.59 -8.70
N VAL A 263 -25.56 -4.38 -7.43
CA VAL A 263 -25.49 -5.45 -6.43
C VAL A 263 -26.81 -6.23 -6.28
N THR A 264 -27.96 -5.56 -6.39
CA THR A 264 -29.28 -6.19 -6.20
C THR A 264 -29.54 -7.27 -7.27
N GLY A 265 -29.12 -7.01 -8.51
CA GLY A 265 -29.25 -7.95 -9.63
C GLY A 265 -28.01 -8.80 -9.88
N TYR A 266 -26.98 -8.70 -9.02
CA TYR A 266 -25.64 -9.25 -9.30
C TYR A 266 -25.67 -10.75 -9.59
N ALA A 267 -26.35 -11.53 -8.74
CA ALA A 267 -26.42 -12.97 -8.86
C ALA A 267 -26.97 -13.43 -10.22
N ALA A 268 -28.00 -12.75 -10.73
CA ALA A 268 -28.65 -13.11 -11.98
C ALA A 268 -27.98 -12.52 -13.23
N LYS A 269 -27.19 -11.45 -13.10
CA LYS A 269 -26.69 -10.67 -14.25
C LYS A 269 -25.19 -10.78 -14.51
N ARG A 270 -24.39 -11.22 -13.52
CA ARG A 270 -22.92 -11.25 -13.62
C ARG A 270 -22.37 -12.12 -14.75
N ASP A 271 -23.15 -13.10 -15.21
CA ASP A 271 -22.74 -14.05 -16.26
C ASP A 271 -22.90 -13.49 -17.68
N PHE A 272 -23.51 -12.30 -17.82
CA PHE A 272 -23.76 -11.67 -19.12
C PHE A 272 -22.74 -10.54 -19.38
N PRO A 273 -21.70 -10.76 -20.22
CA PRO A 273 -20.62 -9.79 -20.42
C PRO A 273 -21.09 -8.47 -21.06
N GLY A 274 -22.19 -8.48 -21.81
CA GLY A 274 -22.78 -7.27 -22.39
C GLY A 274 -23.58 -6.41 -21.40
N VAL A 275 -23.64 -6.80 -20.12
CA VAL A 275 -24.39 -6.09 -19.07
C VAL A 275 -23.41 -5.56 -18.03
N ALA A 276 -23.47 -4.26 -17.75
CA ALA A 276 -22.71 -3.62 -16.68
C ALA A 276 -23.26 -4.03 -15.30
N ALA A 277 -23.00 -5.27 -14.90
CA ALA A 277 -23.53 -5.88 -13.68
C ALA A 277 -22.48 -6.09 -12.59
N THR A 278 -21.18 -5.99 -12.89
CA THR A 278 -20.10 -6.25 -11.93
C THR A 278 -19.56 -4.97 -11.32
N SER A 279 -18.85 -5.09 -10.19
CA SER A 279 -18.37 -3.90 -9.45
C SER A 279 -17.26 -3.13 -10.17
N GLY A 280 -16.45 -3.80 -11.00
CA GLY A 280 -15.24 -3.18 -11.55
C GLY A 280 -14.16 -2.86 -10.48
N LEU A 281 -14.22 -3.47 -9.30
CA LEU A 281 -13.25 -3.20 -8.22
C LEU A 281 -11.93 -3.99 -8.32
N SER A 282 -11.77 -4.85 -9.33
CA SER A 282 -10.65 -5.80 -9.43
C SER A 282 -9.28 -5.11 -9.43
N ALA A 283 -9.11 -4.06 -10.25
CA ALA A 283 -7.85 -3.31 -10.32
C ALA A 283 -7.58 -2.51 -9.04
N HIS A 284 -8.60 -1.90 -8.45
CA HIS A 284 -8.51 -1.24 -7.13
C HIS A 284 -8.07 -2.21 -6.03
N LEU A 285 -8.64 -3.42 -5.98
CA LEU A 285 -8.27 -4.47 -5.02
C LEU A 285 -6.88 -5.06 -5.30
N ALA A 286 -6.43 -5.07 -6.55
CA ALA A 286 -5.13 -5.60 -6.95
C ALA A 286 -3.96 -4.67 -6.55
N TRP A 287 -4.18 -3.36 -6.65
CA TRP A 287 -3.22 -2.33 -6.19
C TRP A 287 -3.46 -1.87 -4.75
N GLY A 288 -4.56 -2.32 -4.14
CA GLY A 288 -4.89 -2.01 -2.76
C GLY A 288 -5.32 -0.57 -2.53
N ASP A 289 -5.87 0.09 -3.55
CA ASP A 289 -6.54 1.40 -3.46
C ASP A 289 -7.72 1.34 -2.47
N ILE A 290 -8.31 0.15 -2.32
CA ILE A 290 -9.29 -0.19 -1.28
C ILE A 290 -8.97 -1.57 -0.69
N GLY A 291 -9.15 -1.71 0.62
CA GLY A 291 -8.97 -2.99 1.32
C GLY A 291 -10.18 -3.92 1.16
N PRO A 292 -9.99 -5.25 1.12
CA PRO A 292 -11.10 -6.19 1.03
C PRO A 292 -12.03 -6.12 2.25
N ARG A 293 -11.51 -5.78 3.44
CA ARG A 293 -12.34 -5.59 4.64
C ARG A 293 -13.23 -4.36 4.54
N GLN A 294 -12.78 -3.31 3.85
CA GLN A 294 -13.61 -2.14 3.54
C GLN A 294 -14.76 -2.53 2.60
N VAL A 295 -14.46 -3.29 1.54
CA VAL A 295 -15.49 -3.78 0.60
C VAL A 295 -16.49 -4.69 1.30
N TRP A 296 -16.01 -5.63 2.12
CA TRP A 296 -16.88 -6.53 2.89
C TRP A 296 -17.79 -5.75 3.84
N ALA A 297 -17.23 -4.86 4.65
CA ALA A 297 -17.99 -4.08 5.63
C ALA A 297 -19.04 -3.19 4.95
N ALA A 298 -18.69 -2.51 3.86
CA ALA A 298 -19.62 -1.69 3.08
C ALA A 298 -20.73 -2.55 2.45
N ALA A 299 -20.40 -3.72 1.87
CA ALA A 299 -21.42 -4.60 1.30
C ALA A 299 -22.38 -5.14 2.36
N VAL A 300 -21.91 -5.52 3.54
CA VAL A 300 -22.78 -5.99 4.63
C VAL A 300 -23.69 -4.87 5.15
N LYS A 301 -23.16 -3.65 5.24
CA LYS A 301 -23.85 -2.48 5.79
C LYS A 301 -24.84 -1.86 4.81
N ASP A 302 -24.40 -1.61 3.58
CA ASP A 302 -25.08 -0.72 2.64
C ASP A 302 -25.86 -1.48 1.55
N ALA A 303 -25.47 -2.73 1.21
CA ALA A 303 -26.23 -3.52 0.22
C ALA A 303 -27.44 -4.24 0.85
N PRO A 304 -28.58 -4.31 0.12
CA PRO A 304 -29.74 -5.08 0.55
C PRO A 304 -29.40 -6.54 0.85
N ALA A 305 -29.99 -7.08 1.91
CA ALA A 305 -29.91 -8.51 2.19
C ALA A 305 -30.57 -9.30 1.05
N GLY A 306 -29.85 -10.26 0.48
CA GLY A 306 -30.35 -11.07 -0.62
C GLY A 306 -29.24 -11.81 -1.35
N GLU A 307 -29.63 -12.53 -2.40
CA GLU A 307 -28.74 -13.37 -3.19
C GLU A 307 -27.64 -12.58 -3.91
N GLY A 308 -27.94 -11.35 -4.35
CA GLY A 308 -26.97 -10.47 -4.99
C GLY A 308 -25.79 -10.12 -4.08
N ARG A 309 -26.07 -9.67 -2.85
CA ARG A 309 -25.06 -9.40 -1.83
C ARG A 309 -24.27 -10.66 -1.47
N GLU A 310 -24.95 -11.77 -1.20
CA GLU A 310 -24.32 -13.04 -0.83
C GLU A 310 -23.38 -13.55 -1.93
N THR A 311 -23.79 -13.43 -3.19
CA THR A 311 -22.98 -13.80 -4.34
C THR A 311 -21.78 -12.86 -4.48
N PHE A 312 -21.94 -11.56 -4.27
CA PHE A 312 -20.81 -10.62 -4.29
C PHE A 312 -19.76 -10.93 -3.21
N LEU A 313 -20.20 -11.26 -1.98
CA LEU A 313 -19.29 -11.67 -0.90
C LEU A 313 -18.55 -12.97 -1.23
N LYS A 314 -19.20 -13.94 -1.90
CA LYS A 314 -18.55 -15.15 -2.41
C LYS A 314 -17.45 -14.83 -3.41
N GLU A 315 -17.66 -13.87 -4.31
CA GLU A 315 -16.65 -13.47 -5.29
C GLU A 315 -15.44 -12.77 -4.64
N LEU A 316 -15.65 -12.06 -3.54
CA LEU A 316 -14.54 -11.58 -2.72
C LEU A 316 -13.78 -12.76 -2.07
N VAL A 317 -14.47 -13.82 -1.64
CA VAL A 317 -13.82 -15.04 -1.13
C VAL A 317 -13.17 -15.87 -2.23
N TRP A 318 -13.61 -15.81 -3.48
CA TRP A 318 -12.87 -16.39 -4.61
C TRP A 318 -11.49 -15.76 -4.76
N ARG A 319 -11.37 -14.45 -4.54
CA ARG A 319 -10.07 -13.77 -4.46
C ARG A 319 -9.23 -14.29 -3.29
N GLU A 320 -9.81 -14.45 -2.10
CA GLU A 320 -9.12 -15.06 -0.95
C GLU A 320 -8.66 -16.49 -1.28
N PHE A 321 -9.49 -17.27 -1.95
CA PHE A 321 -9.17 -18.64 -2.37
C PHE A 321 -8.03 -18.68 -3.38
N ALA A 322 -7.94 -17.72 -4.31
CA ALA A 322 -6.80 -17.63 -5.22
C ALA A 322 -5.48 -17.39 -4.46
N HIS A 323 -5.50 -16.54 -3.43
CA HIS A 323 -4.34 -16.35 -2.54
C HIS A 323 -4.05 -17.57 -1.67
N HIS A 324 -5.09 -18.27 -1.21
CA HIS A 324 -4.99 -19.54 -0.48
C HIS A 324 -4.26 -20.59 -1.31
N VAL A 325 -4.70 -20.79 -2.56
CA VAL A 325 -4.06 -21.73 -3.50
C VAL A 325 -2.63 -21.30 -3.79
N LEU A 326 -2.38 -20.01 -4.07
CA LEU A 326 -1.02 -19.51 -4.30
C LEU A 326 -0.08 -19.75 -3.10
N HIS A 327 -0.57 -19.59 -1.88
CA HIS A 327 0.21 -19.86 -0.67
C HIS A 327 0.60 -21.34 -0.55
N HIS A 328 -0.34 -22.25 -0.80
CA HIS A 328 -0.08 -23.70 -0.72
C HIS A 328 0.58 -24.29 -1.97
N PHE A 329 0.56 -23.57 -3.09
CA PHE A 329 1.21 -23.91 -4.36
C PHE A 329 2.04 -22.72 -4.86
N PRO A 330 3.20 -22.43 -4.25
CA PRO A 330 3.99 -21.23 -4.58
C PRO A 330 4.46 -21.13 -6.04
N ASP A 331 4.54 -22.26 -6.74
CA ASP A 331 4.96 -22.33 -8.14
C ASP A 331 3.77 -22.21 -9.14
N LEU A 332 2.57 -21.85 -8.67
CA LEU A 332 1.34 -21.80 -9.49
C LEU A 332 1.46 -20.93 -10.75
N ALA A 333 2.35 -19.93 -10.74
CA ALA A 333 2.59 -19.05 -11.89
C ALA A 333 3.38 -19.74 -13.03
N GLU A 334 4.11 -20.81 -12.72
CA GLU A 334 5.08 -21.45 -13.62
C GLU A 334 4.77 -22.93 -13.87
N ARG A 335 4.06 -23.57 -12.94
CA ARG A 335 3.76 -25.01 -12.99
C ARG A 335 2.27 -25.29 -12.81
N PRO A 336 1.70 -26.23 -13.57
CA PRO A 336 0.34 -26.68 -13.34
C PRO A 336 0.22 -27.32 -11.95
N MET A 337 -0.89 -27.05 -11.27
CA MET A 337 -1.17 -27.63 -9.95
C MET A 337 -1.34 -29.15 -10.00
N ASP A 338 -1.84 -29.67 -11.13
CA ASP A 338 -1.95 -31.11 -11.38
C ASP A 338 -0.80 -31.54 -12.30
N ALA A 339 0.15 -32.27 -11.72
CA ALA A 339 1.39 -32.69 -12.35
C ALA A 339 1.18 -33.53 -13.62
N LYS A 340 -0.01 -34.13 -13.83
CA LYS A 340 -0.31 -34.84 -15.08
C LYS A 340 -0.27 -33.91 -16.30
N PHE A 341 -0.44 -32.61 -16.11
CA PHE A 341 -0.36 -31.61 -17.18
C PHE A 341 1.06 -31.08 -17.41
N ASP A 342 2.06 -31.49 -16.62
CA ASP A 342 3.46 -31.07 -16.82
C ASP A 342 3.98 -31.47 -18.22
N ALA A 343 3.53 -32.62 -18.73
CA ALA A 343 3.91 -33.15 -20.05
C ALA A 343 2.79 -33.04 -21.10
N PHE A 344 1.81 -32.15 -20.91
CA PHE A 344 0.72 -32.00 -21.89
C PHE A 344 1.28 -31.50 -23.22
N PRO A 345 1.00 -32.19 -24.36
CA PRO A 345 1.61 -31.88 -25.65
C PRO A 345 0.93 -30.68 -26.30
N TRP A 346 1.16 -29.48 -25.77
CA TRP A 346 0.68 -28.23 -26.35
C TRP A 346 1.27 -28.06 -27.76
N MET A 347 0.43 -27.68 -28.72
CA MET A 347 0.86 -27.41 -30.10
C MET A 347 1.26 -25.94 -30.23
N PRO A 348 2.56 -25.62 -30.42
CA PRO A 348 2.97 -24.24 -30.63
C PRO A 348 2.56 -23.78 -32.03
N ASP A 349 1.82 -22.68 -32.09
CA ASP A 349 1.44 -22.02 -33.35
C ASP A 349 1.39 -20.51 -33.12
N ASP A 350 2.42 -19.82 -33.60
CA ASP A 350 2.55 -18.36 -33.45
C ASP A 350 1.45 -17.60 -34.21
N GLY A 351 0.94 -18.17 -35.31
CA GLY A 351 -0.14 -17.59 -36.09
C GLY A 351 -1.45 -17.57 -35.30
N LEU A 352 -1.82 -18.73 -34.73
CA LEU A 352 -3.02 -18.85 -33.88
C LEU A 352 -2.90 -17.99 -32.61
N LEU A 353 -1.74 -17.98 -31.97
CA LEU A 353 -1.50 -17.15 -30.79
C LEU A 353 -1.64 -15.66 -31.11
N ALA A 354 -1.11 -15.23 -32.26
CA ALA A 354 -1.17 -13.83 -32.68
C ALA A 354 -2.57 -13.41 -33.18
N ALA A 355 -3.37 -14.34 -33.69
CA ALA A 355 -4.78 -14.12 -34.00
C ALA A 355 -5.62 -13.97 -32.73
N TRP A 356 -5.41 -14.84 -31.74
CA TRP A 356 -6.07 -14.76 -30.43
C TRP A 356 -5.74 -13.46 -29.70
N ARG A 357 -4.44 -13.09 -29.59
CA ARG A 357 -3.99 -11.85 -28.95
C ARG A 357 -4.58 -10.56 -29.55
N ARG A 358 -5.06 -10.60 -30.80
CA ARG A 358 -5.63 -9.44 -31.51
C ARG A 358 -7.15 -9.53 -31.69
N GLY A 359 -7.80 -10.54 -31.13
CA GLY A 359 -9.23 -10.79 -31.34
C GLY A 359 -9.58 -10.97 -32.82
N ARG A 360 -8.85 -11.87 -33.51
CA ARG A 360 -9.05 -12.23 -34.92
C ARG A 360 -9.13 -13.75 -35.12
N THR A 361 -9.72 -14.45 -34.17
CA THR A 361 -9.89 -15.91 -34.18
C THR A 361 -11.02 -16.35 -35.11
N GLY A 362 -11.95 -15.45 -35.44
CA GLY A 362 -13.17 -15.77 -36.18
C GLY A 362 -14.33 -16.22 -35.29
N TYR A 363 -14.13 -16.30 -33.97
CA TYR A 363 -15.16 -16.60 -32.98
C TYR A 363 -15.60 -15.31 -32.28
N PRO A 364 -16.80 -14.75 -32.56
CA PRO A 364 -17.17 -13.41 -32.15
C PRO A 364 -17.06 -13.11 -30.65
N ILE A 365 -17.44 -14.06 -29.78
CA ILE A 365 -17.37 -13.87 -28.32
C ILE A 365 -15.93 -13.83 -27.80
N VAL A 366 -15.02 -14.59 -28.42
CA VAL A 366 -13.59 -14.57 -28.09
C VAL A 366 -12.96 -13.28 -28.59
N ASP A 367 -13.27 -12.90 -29.83
CA ASP A 367 -12.73 -11.70 -30.45
C ASP A 367 -13.20 -10.41 -29.76
N ALA A 368 -14.44 -10.38 -29.27
CA ALA A 368 -14.96 -9.26 -28.48
C ALA A 368 -14.18 -9.09 -27.17
N GLY A 369 -13.99 -10.18 -26.40
CA GLY A 369 -13.26 -10.13 -25.13
C GLY A 369 -11.79 -9.71 -25.30
N MET A 370 -11.12 -10.17 -26.36
CA MET A 370 -9.73 -9.80 -26.65
C MET A 370 -9.56 -8.38 -27.21
N ARG A 371 -10.65 -7.71 -27.61
CA ARG A 371 -10.64 -6.29 -28.02
C ARG A 371 -11.08 -5.36 -26.90
N GLU A 372 -11.88 -5.87 -25.96
CA GLU A 372 -12.21 -5.17 -24.70
C GLU A 372 -10.99 -5.15 -23.76
N LEU A 373 -10.23 -6.25 -23.71
CA LEU A 373 -8.90 -6.32 -23.07
C LEU A 373 -7.87 -5.48 -23.84
#